data_AF-A0A7L2HVM1-F1
#
_entry.id   AF-A0A7L2HVM1-F1
#
_cell.length_a   1.000
_cell.length_b   1.000
_cell.length_c   1.000
_cell.angle_alpha   90.00
_cell.angle_beta   90.00
_cell.angle_gamma   90.00
#
_symmetry.space_group_name_H-M   'P 1'
#
loop_
_entity.id
_entity.type
_entity.pdbx_description
1 polymer ?
#
loop_
_entity_poly.entity_id
_entity_poly.type
_entity_poly.pdbx_seq_one_letter_code
_entity_poly.pdbx_strand_id
1 'polypeptide(L)'
;AVGKSTFLKLLGATFPEWHLVTEPVAQWQKASVGSTNLLQMMYQEPARWSYTFQTFSCISRLKAMLEPPPERLPGTPHPVRVFERSVYSDRY
;
A
#
# COMPACT_ATOMS: atom_id res chain seq x y z
N ALA A 1 10.41 12.78 -0.09
CA ALA A 1 10.28 11.31 0.00
C ALA A 1 11.44 10.75 0.82
N VAL A 2 11.21 9.81 1.74
CA VAL A 2 12.25 9.27 2.66
C VAL A 2 12.82 7.91 2.23
N GLY A 3 12.51 7.43 1.01
CA GLY A 3 13.13 6.23 0.44
C GLY A 3 12.55 4.87 0.87
N LYS A 4 11.37 4.81 1.51
CA LYS A 4 10.71 3.55 1.93
C LYS A 4 10.63 2.50 0.81
N SER A 5 10.16 2.90 -0.37
CA SER A 5 10.03 1.98 -1.51
C SER A 5 11.39 1.50 -2.02
N THR A 6 12.44 2.32 -1.93
CA THR A 6 13.82 1.92 -2.23
C THR A 6 14.33 0.88 -1.24
N PHE A 7 14.04 1.07 0.05
CA PHE A 7 14.41 0.12 1.09
C PHE A 7 13.67 -1.22 0.94
N LEU A 8 12.38 -1.20 0.58
CA LEU A 8 11.63 -2.42 0.30
C LEU A 8 12.21 -3.20 -0.90
N LYS A 9 12.65 -2.50 -1.96
CA LYS A 9 13.34 -3.17 -3.08
C LYS A 9 14.61 -3.88 -2.62
N LEU A 10 15.38 -3.27 -1.72
CA LEU A 10 16.58 -3.88 -1.14
C LEU A 10 16.23 -5.12 -0.30
N LEU A 11 15.21 -5.03 0.56
CA LEU A 11 14.74 -6.17 1.35
C LEU A 11 14.27 -7.32 0.46
N GLY A 12 13.58 -7.04 -0.64
CA GLY A 12 13.10 -8.09 -1.56
C GLY A 12 14.23 -8.78 -2.31
N ALA A 13 15.31 -8.04 -2.62
CA ALA A 13 16.52 -8.61 -3.19
C ALA A 13 17.34 -9.43 -2.17
N THR A 14 17.29 -9.06 -0.90
CA THR A 14 18.07 -9.71 0.17
C THR A 14 17.36 -10.95 0.74
N PHE A 15 16.04 -10.90 0.82
CA PHE A 15 15.18 -11.95 1.38
C PHE A 15 14.04 -12.30 0.41
N PRO A 16 14.30 -13.10 -0.63
CA PRO A 16 13.28 -13.50 -1.61
C PRO A 16 12.09 -14.26 -1.01
N GLU A 17 12.29 -14.87 0.16
CA GLU A 17 11.29 -15.58 0.94
C GLU A 17 10.39 -14.65 1.76
N TRP A 18 10.68 -13.35 1.84
CA TRP A 18 9.80 -12.40 2.52
C TRP A 18 8.67 -11.97 1.61
N HIS A 19 7.51 -11.72 2.21
CA HIS A 19 6.39 -11.15 1.48
C HIS A 19 6.31 -9.65 1.74
N LEU A 20 6.59 -8.86 0.70
CA LEU A 20 6.60 -7.41 0.77
C LEU A 20 5.33 -6.85 0.13
N VAL A 21 4.61 -6.01 0.86
CA VAL A 21 3.39 -5.35 0.40
C VAL A 21 3.66 -3.85 0.33
N THR A 22 3.70 -3.30 -0.89
CA THR A 22 3.91 -1.88 -1.14
C THR A 22 2.64 -1.06 -1.00
N GLU A 23 2.75 0.26 -0.79
CA GLU A 23 1.57 1.12 -0.75
C GLU A 23 0.86 1.12 -2.12
N PRO A 24 -0.49 1.03 -2.14
CA PRO A 24 -1.27 0.98 -3.39
C PRO A 24 -1.41 2.38 -4.05
N VAL A 25 -0.31 3.13 -4.15
CA VAL A 25 -0.29 4.51 -4.69
C VAL A 25 -0.86 4.57 -6.11
N ALA A 26 -0.60 3.55 -6.93
CA ALA A 26 -1.16 3.45 -8.27
C ALA A 26 -2.70 3.42 -8.28
N GLN A 27 -3.33 2.79 -7.28
CA GLN A 27 -4.78 2.76 -7.12
C GLN A 27 -5.34 4.15 -6.75
N TRP A 28 -4.58 4.95 -6.01
CA TRP A 28 -4.98 6.31 -5.64
C TRP A 28 -4.90 7.30 -6.80
N GLN A 29 -3.97 7.05 -7.73
CA GLN A 29 -3.82 7.83 -8.96
C GLN A 29 -4.82 7.43 -10.05
N LYS A 30 -5.31 6.19 -10.02
CA LYS A 30 -6.30 5.64 -10.95
C LYS A 30 -7.43 4.99 -10.17
N ALA A 31 -8.24 5.79 -9.48
CA ALA A 31 -9.40 5.27 -8.79
C ALA A 31 -10.31 4.59 -9.83
N SER A 32 -10.71 3.34 -9.56
CA SER A 32 -11.34 2.42 -10.53
C SER A 32 -12.66 2.93 -11.12
N VAL A 33 -13.26 3.96 -10.51
CA VAL A 33 -14.45 4.64 -11.01
C VAL A 33 -14.03 5.96 -11.63
N GLY A 34 -13.95 6.00 -12.97
CA GLY A 34 -13.87 7.25 -13.73
C GLY A 34 -12.47 7.79 -14.06
N SER A 35 -11.39 7.02 -13.90
CA SER A 35 -10.01 7.49 -14.18
C SER A 35 -9.59 8.70 -13.33
N THR A 36 -10.17 8.81 -12.15
CA THR A 36 -10.02 9.98 -11.29
C THR A 36 -8.77 9.83 -10.41
N ASN A 37 -7.90 10.84 -10.41
CA ASN A 37 -6.70 10.87 -9.57
C ASN A 37 -7.04 11.48 -8.20
N LEU A 38 -7.54 10.63 -7.28
CA LEU A 38 -7.92 11.05 -5.92
C LEU A 38 -6.75 11.67 -5.15
N LEU A 39 -5.53 11.20 -5.37
CA LEU A 39 -4.33 11.78 -4.76
C LEU A 39 -4.16 13.24 -5.19
N GLN A 40 -4.32 13.51 -6.49
CA GLN A 40 -4.25 14.87 -7.02
C GLN A 40 -5.39 15.75 -6.52
N MET A 41 -6.62 15.24 -6.46
CA MET A 41 -7.77 15.99 -5.93
C MET A 41 -7.58 16.38 -4.47
N MET A 42 -7.00 15.50 -3.65
CA MET A 42 -6.64 15.80 -2.26
C MET A 42 -5.63 16.95 -2.16
N TYR A 43 -4.63 16.98 -3.04
CA TYR A 43 -3.67 18.09 -3.06
C TYR A 43 -4.28 19.40 -3.60
N GLN A 44 -5.24 19.34 -4.52
CA GLN A 44 -5.88 20.51 -5.11
C GLN A 44 -6.94 21.15 -4.20
N GLU A 45 -7.81 20.34 -3.60
CA GLU A 45 -8.91 20.82 -2.76
C GLU A 45 -9.05 19.94 -1.49
N PRO A 46 -8.13 20.09 -0.52
CA PRO A 46 -8.08 19.22 0.66
C PRO A 46 -9.36 19.29 1.50
N ALA A 47 -9.98 20.47 1.64
CA ALA A 47 -11.22 20.63 2.39
C ALA A 47 -12.36 19.72 1.87
N ARG A 48 -12.37 19.42 0.57
CA ARG A 48 -13.37 18.55 -0.06
C ARG A 48 -12.94 17.08 -0.06
N TRP A 49 -11.67 16.81 -0.35
CA TRP A 49 -11.21 15.46 -0.70
C TRP A 49 -10.36 14.76 0.37
N SER A 50 -9.93 15.44 1.44
CA SER A 50 -9.10 14.82 2.48
C SER A 50 -9.80 13.64 3.15
N TYR A 51 -11.09 13.78 3.52
CA TYR A 51 -11.83 12.67 4.14
C TYR A 51 -11.96 11.48 3.19
N THR A 52 -12.39 11.72 1.95
CA THR A 52 -12.54 10.67 0.93
C THR A 52 -11.21 9.97 0.64
N PHE A 53 -10.13 10.74 0.50
CA PHE A 53 -8.80 10.19 0.25
C PHE A 53 -8.31 9.36 1.43
N GLN A 54 -8.44 9.84 2.66
CA GLN A 54 -8.00 9.12 3.87
C GLN A 54 -8.79 7.82 4.09
N THR A 55 -10.11 7.84 3.85
CA THR A 55 -10.93 6.63 3.91
C THR A 55 -10.51 5.64 2.82
N PHE A 56 -10.28 6.11 1.59
CA PHE A 56 -9.88 5.26 0.48
C PHE A 56 -8.47 4.68 0.67
N SER A 57 -7.50 5.48 1.11
CA SER A 57 -6.13 5.03 1.37
C SER A 57 -6.11 3.96 2.46
N CYS A 58 -6.80 4.18 3.58
CA CYS A 58 -6.91 3.23 4.69
C CYS A 58 -7.53 1.91 4.25
N ILE A 59 -8.67 1.94 3.54
CA ILE A 59 -9.35 0.72 3.05
C ILE A 59 -8.47 -0.02 2.03
N SER A 60 -7.84 0.69 1.09
CA SER A 60 -6.97 0.05 0.08
C SER A 60 -5.76 -0.63 0.73
N ARG A 61 -5.17 -0.03 1.77
CA ARG A 61 -4.06 -0.61 2.54
C ARG A 61 -4.52 -1.84 3.34
N LEU A 62 -5.68 -1.74 4.00
CA LEU A 62 -6.27 -2.87 4.72
C LEU A 62 -6.57 -4.05 3.80
N LYS A 63 -7.10 -3.80 2.60
CA LYS A 63 -7.30 -4.85 1.58
C LYS A 63 -5.98 -5.52 1.20
N ALA A 64 -4.93 -4.76 0.89
CA ALA A 64 -3.62 -5.31 0.58
C ALA A 64 -2.99 -6.09 1.75
N MET A 65 -3.29 -5.72 3.00
CA MET A 65 -2.86 -6.47 4.19
C MET A 65 -3.61 -7.80 4.38
N LEU A 66 -4.89 -7.83 4.02
CA LEU A 66 -5.74 -9.01 4.11
C LEU A 66 -5.59 -9.97 2.93
N GLU A 67 -5.02 -9.52 1.81
CA GLU A 67 -4.75 -10.41 0.67
C GLU A 67 -3.84 -11.57 1.09
N PRO A 68 -4.21 -12.81 0.72
CA PRO A 68 -3.38 -13.97 1.03
C PRO A 68 -2.04 -13.83 0.30
N PRO A 69 -0.93 -14.19 0.95
CA PRO A 69 0.36 -14.23 0.27
C PRO A 69 0.30 -15.22 -0.90
N PRO A 70 1.06 -14.98 -2.00
CA PRO A 70 1.07 -15.85 -3.16
C PRO A 70 1.42 -17.28 -2.75
N GLU A 71 0.73 -18.25 -3.34
CA GLU A 71 1.00 -19.67 -3.10
C GLU A 71 2.46 -19.97 -3.43
N ARG A 72 3.17 -20.53 -2.44
CA ARG A 72 4.48 -21.13 -2.64
C ARG A 72 4.35 -22.65 -2.55
N LEU A 73 5.43 -23.32 -2.96
CA LEU A 73 5.58 -24.76 -2.83
C LEU A 73 5.16 -25.22 -1.40
N PRO A 74 4.38 -26.31 -1.28
CA PRO A 74 3.94 -26.84 0.01
C PRO A 74 5.13 -27.01 0.96
N GLY A 75 5.05 -26.45 2.17
CA GLY A 75 6.10 -26.54 3.18
C GLY A 75 7.08 -25.37 3.26
N THR A 76 6.89 -24.31 2.46
CA THR A 76 7.66 -23.06 2.62
C THR A 76 6.84 -22.03 3.42
N PRO A 77 7.08 -21.86 4.74
CA PRO A 77 6.44 -20.79 5.49
C PRO A 77 6.86 -19.44 4.89
N HIS A 78 5.98 -18.45 4.93
CA HIS A 78 6.37 -17.05 4.80
C HIS A 78 6.84 -16.59 6.18
N PRO A 79 8.15 -16.56 6.48
CA PRO A 79 8.59 -16.26 7.84
C PRO A 79 8.28 -14.81 8.22
N VAL A 80 8.20 -13.91 7.24
CA VAL A 80 8.05 -12.46 7.46
C VAL A 80 7.15 -11.84 6.39
N ARG A 81 6.17 -11.03 6.83
CA ARG A 81 5.42 -10.09 6.00
C ARG A 81 5.81 -8.66 6.37
N VAL A 82 6.21 -7.86 5.39
CA VAL A 82 6.57 -6.45 5.58
C VAL A 82 5.60 -5.59 4.79
N PHE A 83 5.02 -4.59 5.45
CA PHE A 83 4.09 -3.65 4.85
C PHE A 83 4.73 -2.27 4.74
N GLU A 84 4.58 -1.63 3.58
CA GLU A 84 4.91 -0.22 3.41
C GLU A 84 3.85 0.62 4.12
N ARG A 85 4.22 1.17 5.28
CA ARG A 85 3.32 1.82 6.25
C ARG A 85 2.28 0.88 6.87
N SER A 86 1.47 1.42 7.77
CA SER A 86 0.39 0.71 8.46
C SER A 86 -0.89 1.56 8.52
N VAL A 87 -2.03 0.96 8.84
CA VAL A 87 -3.27 1.71 9.12
C VAL A 87 -3.10 2.72 10.26
N TYR A 88 -2.13 2.52 11.16
CA TYR A 88 -1.79 3.50 12.20
C TYR A 88 -1.22 4.78 11.61
N SER A 89 -0.37 4.68 10.57
CA SER A 89 0.22 5.83 9.89
C SER A 89 -0.77 6.63 9.02
N ASP A 90 -1.99 6.11 8.77
CA ASP A 90 -3.04 6.91 8.13
C ASP A 90 -3.84 7.73 9.16
N ARG A 91 -3.88 7.28 10.42
CA ARG A 91 -4.69 7.90 11.48
C ARG A 91 -3.89 8.88 12.34
N TYR A 92 -2.63 8.58 12.62
CA TYR A 92 -1.73 9.35 13.48
C TYR A 92 -0.57 9.92 12.65
#